data_AF-A0A4Z0M7S6-F1
#
_entry.id   AF-A0A4Z0M7S6-F1
#
_cell.length_a   1.000
_cell.length_b   1.000
_cell.length_c   1.000
_cell.angle_alpha   90.00
_cell.angle_beta   90.00
_cell.angle_gamma   90.00
#
_symmetry.space_group_name_H-M   'P 1'
#
loop_
_entity.id
_entity.type
_entity.pdbx_description
1 polymer ?
#
loop_
_entity_poly.entity_id
_entity_poly.type
_entity_poly.pdbx_seq_one_letter_code
_entity_poly.pdbx_strand_id
1 'polypeptide(L)'
;MKFSLSPGLVRQSLASHSWLGLLAGAAMYLVCLSGTLAVFYPEFERWEQPAVAEFTVFDPALLEGAYSEALARDSEATEHVFIGLPSPGMPRASVSTDNGGWFVNGDGSLGEPVAHEWTHFLLHLHLYLHLPESFGMIVVSLLGALLCGLIVSGVLAHPRLFRDAFSLRLRGSKRMEQVDIHNRISVWGLPFHLMIAVTGAYFGLASLAILVIAQAYFDGDTDRVVGELFGPEPQLEQRLEGPAAVASAVHQVRAMAPEVTPIYVTLEEVGTPRQFIEVGAQMPERLIYSEVYRFDSAGRFIDRAGYSDGEAGRQAVFSSYRLHFGHFGGRPVQFAYLVLGLGLSVVAVTGINIWFARRKSRDALNSLWTGFVWGTPLALAASAVALVLLAVPAAPVFWLFLVACCSFSRYLDDDRRARRALLWAGAGAMLLLAAGHALKFGGVAFSGAALWVNVGLVLCAAAFALGALRPLPARDAAVEAAPEPA
;
A
#
# COMPACT_ATOMS: atom_id res chain seq x y z
N MET A 1 -24.39 28.90 17.31
CA MET A 1 -23.21 29.79 17.27
C MET A 1 -22.59 29.75 15.89
N LYS A 2 -22.40 30.89 15.20
CA LYS A 2 -21.66 30.92 13.93
C LYS A 2 -20.17 30.85 14.27
N PHE A 3 -19.56 29.68 14.14
CA PHE A 3 -18.09 29.56 14.17
C PHE A 3 -17.54 30.35 12.96
N SER A 4 -17.02 31.56 13.18
CA SER A 4 -16.25 32.27 12.16
C SER A 4 -14.79 32.28 12.55
N LEU A 5 -13.96 31.56 11.78
CA LEU A 5 -12.51 31.60 11.95
C LEU A 5 -11.97 33.02 11.70
N SER A 6 -10.95 33.42 12.43
CA SER A 6 -10.36 34.75 12.25
C SER A 6 -9.69 34.87 10.87
N PRO A 7 -9.75 36.03 10.19
CA PRO A 7 -9.09 36.23 8.90
C PRO A 7 -7.57 35.96 8.94
N GLY A 8 -6.93 36.21 10.08
CA GLY A 8 -5.51 35.91 10.31
C GLY A 8 -5.22 34.41 10.26
N LEU A 9 -6.01 33.60 10.98
CA LEU A 9 -5.85 32.14 11.01
C LEU A 9 -6.07 31.52 9.63
N VAL A 10 -7.06 32.01 8.87
CA VAL A 10 -7.32 31.55 7.49
C VAL A 10 -6.11 31.83 6.59
N ARG A 11 -5.54 33.04 6.67
CA ARG A 11 -4.36 33.44 5.87
C ARG A 11 -3.14 32.60 6.22
N GLN A 12 -2.88 32.39 7.51
CA GLN A 12 -1.74 31.60 7.98
C GLN A 12 -1.89 30.12 7.57
N SER A 13 -3.10 29.55 7.72
CA SER A 13 -3.38 28.17 7.32
C SER A 13 -3.16 27.96 5.82
N LEU A 14 -3.60 28.92 4.99
CA LEU A 14 -3.38 28.87 3.54
C LEU A 14 -1.89 28.95 3.17
N ALA A 15 -1.12 29.76 3.88
CA ALA A 15 0.33 29.88 3.69
C ALA A 15 1.04 28.56 4.05
N SER A 16 0.76 28.01 5.23
CA SER A 16 1.30 26.72 5.68
C SER A 16 0.92 25.59 4.73
N HIS A 17 -0.35 25.50 4.33
CA HIS A 17 -0.84 24.49 3.39
C HIS A 17 -0.09 24.54 2.06
N SER A 18 0.12 25.76 1.52
CA SER A 18 0.84 25.94 0.25
C SER A 18 2.31 25.51 0.34
N TRP A 19 2.97 25.80 1.47
CA TRP A 19 4.38 25.47 1.67
C TRP A 19 4.59 23.96 1.87
N LEU A 20 3.79 23.35 2.74
CA LEU A 20 3.80 21.90 2.98
C LEU A 20 3.48 21.12 1.70
N GLY A 21 2.50 21.60 0.92
CA GLY A 21 2.07 20.94 -0.31
C GLY A 21 3.15 20.96 -1.39
N LEU A 22 3.91 22.05 -1.49
CA LEU A 22 5.04 22.13 -2.42
C LEU A 22 6.21 21.24 -1.99
N LEU A 23 6.51 21.20 -0.69
CA LEU A 23 7.61 20.39 -0.15
C LEU A 23 7.38 18.89 -0.36
N ALA A 24 6.15 18.43 -0.13
CA ALA A 24 5.82 17.00 -0.11
C ALA A 24 5.14 16.48 -1.39
N GLY A 25 4.59 17.35 -2.24
CA GLY A 25 3.59 16.95 -3.24
C GLY A 25 4.06 15.90 -4.27
N ALA A 26 5.32 15.93 -4.69
CA ALA A 26 5.86 14.94 -5.63
C ALA A 26 5.99 13.55 -5.00
N ALA A 27 6.54 13.46 -3.79
CA ALA A 27 6.62 12.22 -3.04
C ALA A 27 5.23 11.72 -2.64
N MET A 28 4.33 12.63 -2.23
CA MET A 28 2.93 12.33 -1.93
C MET A 28 2.23 11.67 -3.11
N TYR A 29 2.43 12.18 -4.33
CA TYR A 29 1.87 11.55 -5.53
C TYR A 29 2.34 10.10 -5.71
N LEU A 30 3.64 9.83 -5.56
CA LEU A 30 4.19 8.47 -5.65
C LEU A 30 3.58 7.55 -4.59
N VAL A 31 3.62 7.96 -3.32
CA VAL A 31 3.09 7.16 -2.19
C VAL A 31 1.59 6.90 -2.35
N CYS A 32 0.81 7.91 -2.73
CA CYS A 32 -0.63 7.75 -2.92
C CYS A 32 -0.95 6.82 -4.09
N LEU A 33 -0.24 6.95 -5.22
CA LEU A 33 -0.45 6.09 -6.38
C LEU A 33 -0.02 4.65 -6.11
N SER A 34 1.17 4.44 -5.54
CA SER A 34 1.65 3.09 -5.19
C SER A 34 0.77 2.44 -4.12
N GLY A 35 0.35 3.19 -3.10
CA GLY A 35 -0.57 2.71 -2.06
C GLY A 35 -1.95 2.34 -2.60
N THR A 36 -2.47 3.13 -3.53
CA THR A 36 -3.74 2.84 -4.21
C THR A 36 -3.68 1.50 -4.97
N LEU A 37 -2.55 1.19 -5.60
CA LEU A 37 -2.34 -0.08 -6.27
C LEU A 37 -2.10 -1.21 -5.25
N ALA A 38 -1.33 -0.95 -4.19
CA ALA A 38 -1.00 -1.93 -3.14
C ALA A 38 -2.23 -2.52 -2.42
N VAL A 39 -3.39 -1.86 -2.46
CA VAL A 39 -4.67 -2.44 -1.99
C VAL A 39 -4.98 -3.78 -2.67
N PHE A 40 -4.48 -3.99 -3.88
CA PHE A 40 -4.66 -5.20 -4.69
C PHE A 40 -3.43 -6.12 -4.67
N TYR A 41 -2.55 -5.99 -3.67
CA TYR A 41 -1.37 -6.86 -3.57
C TYR A 41 -1.70 -8.37 -3.64
N PRO A 42 -2.78 -8.91 -3.02
CA PRO A 42 -3.07 -10.34 -3.12
C PRO A 42 -3.43 -10.75 -4.55
N GLU A 43 -4.09 -9.86 -5.31
CA GLU A 43 -4.34 -10.09 -6.73
C GLU A 43 -3.06 -10.04 -7.56
N PHE A 44 -2.12 -9.15 -7.25
CA PHE A 44 -0.85 -9.07 -7.96
C PHE A 44 0.04 -10.28 -7.70
N GLU A 45 0.17 -10.74 -6.45
CA GLU A 45 0.92 -11.97 -6.14
C GLU A 45 0.38 -13.18 -6.90
N ARG A 46 -0.96 -13.31 -6.94
CA ARG A 46 -1.63 -14.38 -7.70
C ARG A 46 -1.49 -14.20 -9.21
N TRP A 47 -1.40 -12.96 -9.70
CA TRP A 47 -1.17 -12.67 -11.11
C TRP A 47 0.28 -12.92 -11.54
N GLU A 48 1.27 -12.78 -10.65
CA GLU A 48 2.67 -13.12 -10.91
C GLU A 48 2.90 -14.63 -11.01
N GLN A 49 2.23 -15.42 -10.16
CA GLN A 49 2.26 -16.88 -10.20
C GLN A 49 0.86 -17.47 -10.39
N PRO A 50 0.26 -17.34 -11.58
CA PRO A 50 -1.14 -17.73 -11.79
C PRO A 50 -1.37 -19.25 -11.83
N ALA A 51 -0.32 -20.04 -12.09
CA ALA A 51 -0.40 -21.49 -12.20
C ALA A 51 -0.49 -22.23 -10.84
N VAL A 52 -0.16 -21.55 -9.74
CA VAL A 52 -0.23 -22.15 -8.39
C VAL A 52 -1.68 -22.43 -8.04
N ALA A 53 -1.95 -23.67 -7.63
CA ALA A 53 -3.29 -24.15 -7.31
C ALA A 53 -3.93 -23.33 -6.19
N GLU A 54 -5.22 -23.03 -6.35
CA GLU A 54 -5.99 -22.29 -5.38
C GLU A 54 -7.01 -23.18 -4.68
N PHE A 55 -7.08 -23.09 -3.36
CA PHE A 55 -8.02 -23.82 -2.51
C PHE A 55 -8.25 -23.05 -1.22
N THR A 56 -9.37 -23.33 -0.54
CA THR A 56 -9.74 -22.68 0.74
C THR A 56 -9.97 -23.68 1.87
N VAL A 57 -9.93 -24.99 1.56
CA VAL A 57 -10.04 -26.06 2.54
C VAL A 57 -8.70 -26.77 2.59
N PHE A 58 -8.15 -26.88 3.79
CA PHE A 58 -6.87 -27.52 4.04
C PHE A 58 -6.92 -28.29 5.35
N ASP A 59 -6.43 -29.53 5.31
CA ASP A 59 -6.34 -30.40 6.47
C ASP A 59 -5.13 -29.99 7.32
N PRO A 60 -5.35 -29.48 8.55
CA PRO A 60 -4.24 -29.06 9.41
C PRO A 60 -3.24 -30.18 9.71
N ALA A 61 -3.62 -31.45 9.61
CA ALA A 61 -2.71 -32.59 9.80
C ALA A 61 -1.55 -32.64 8.79
N LEU A 62 -1.63 -31.86 7.71
CA LEU A 62 -0.60 -31.75 6.69
C LEU A 62 0.45 -30.66 7.01
N LEU A 63 0.20 -29.81 8.01
CA LEU A 63 1.04 -28.66 8.33
C LEU A 63 2.41 -29.07 8.84
N GLU A 64 2.49 -30.04 9.76
CA GLU A 64 3.76 -30.50 10.33
C GLU A 64 4.70 -31.06 9.27
N GLY A 65 4.17 -31.83 8.32
CA GLY A 65 4.93 -32.37 7.20
C GLY A 65 5.47 -31.25 6.31
N ALA A 66 4.60 -30.32 5.92
CA ALA A 66 4.97 -29.20 5.04
C ALA A 66 6.08 -28.33 5.64
N TYR A 67 5.92 -27.91 6.91
CA TYR A 67 6.93 -27.02 7.50
C TYR A 67 8.22 -27.76 7.88
N SER A 68 8.14 -29.04 8.27
CA SER A 68 9.35 -29.84 8.52
C SER A 68 10.15 -30.06 7.23
N GLU A 69 9.47 -30.25 6.10
CA GLU A 69 10.11 -30.29 4.79
C GLU A 69 10.76 -28.95 4.43
N ALA A 70 10.10 -27.83 4.74
CA ALA A 70 10.66 -26.49 4.49
C ALA A 70 11.93 -26.26 5.31
N LEU A 71 11.91 -26.60 6.61
CA LEU A 71 13.08 -26.56 7.49
C LEU A 71 14.21 -27.47 7.00
N ALA A 72 13.88 -28.63 6.42
CA ALA A 72 14.88 -29.54 5.87
C ALA A 72 15.49 -29.06 4.54
N ARG A 73 14.74 -28.26 3.76
CA ARG A 73 15.23 -27.61 2.53
C ARG A 73 16.05 -26.36 2.83
N ASP A 74 15.78 -25.71 3.95
CA ASP A 74 16.55 -24.57 4.42
C ASP A 74 17.89 -25.02 5.01
N SER A 75 18.99 -24.55 4.42
CA SER A 75 20.34 -24.88 4.88
C SER A 75 20.84 -23.96 5.99
N GLU A 76 20.15 -22.84 6.23
CA GLU A 76 20.53 -21.84 7.21
C GLU A 76 19.64 -21.95 8.46
N ALA A 77 20.15 -21.49 9.60
CA ALA A 77 19.36 -21.46 10.82
C ALA A 77 18.20 -20.47 10.63
N THR A 78 17.01 -20.85 11.12
CA THR A 78 15.84 -19.99 11.11
C THR A 78 15.30 -19.90 12.53
N GLU A 79 14.90 -18.69 12.93
CA GLU A 79 14.26 -18.43 14.20
C GLU A 79 12.73 -18.48 14.04
N HIS A 80 12.22 -18.22 12.82
CA HIS A 80 10.79 -18.08 12.54
C HIS A 80 10.35 -18.96 11.37
N VAL A 81 9.21 -19.63 11.54
CA VAL A 81 8.49 -20.25 10.42
C VAL A 81 7.10 -19.65 10.33
N PHE A 82 6.80 -19.00 9.21
CA PHE A 82 5.47 -18.48 8.90
C PHE A 82 4.73 -19.43 7.95
N ILE A 83 3.56 -19.88 8.36
CA ILE A 83 2.67 -20.73 7.60
C ILE A 83 1.43 -19.92 7.25
N GLY A 84 1.31 -19.50 5.99
CA GLY A 84 0.09 -18.88 5.46
C GLY A 84 -0.98 -19.95 5.26
N LEU A 85 -2.12 -19.83 5.93
CA LEU A 85 -3.25 -20.73 5.74
C LEU A 85 -4.16 -20.21 4.62
N PRO A 86 -4.75 -21.10 3.81
CA PRO A 86 -5.60 -20.68 2.71
C PRO A 86 -6.89 -20.04 3.25
N SER A 87 -7.21 -18.88 2.70
CA SER A 87 -8.40 -18.10 3.06
C SER A 87 -9.11 -17.59 1.81
N PRO A 88 -10.35 -17.08 1.90
CA PRO A 88 -11.03 -16.50 0.74
C PRO A 88 -10.28 -15.32 0.10
N GLY A 89 -9.48 -14.57 0.87
CA GLY A 89 -8.67 -13.45 0.37
C GLY A 89 -7.37 -13.89 -0.29
N MET A 90 -6.74 -14.93 0.26
CA MET A 90 -5.52 -15.54 -0.25
C MET A 90 -5.73 -17.07 -0.30
N PRO A 91 -6.32 -17.62 -1.39
CA PRO A 91 -6.73 -19.01 -1.46
C PRO A 91 -5.54 -19.93 -1.78
N ARG A 92 -4.42 -19.76 -1.07
CA ARG A 92 -3.19 -20.51 -1.23
C ARG A 92 -2.58 -20.74 0.14
N ALA A 93 -1.95 -21.89 0.32
CA ALA A 93 -1.14 -22.17 1.49
C ALA A 93 0.34 -21.96 1.16
N SER A 94 1.11 -21.49 2.12
CA SER A 94 2.56 -21.33 1.98
C SER A 94 3.27 -21.59 3.30
N VAL A 95 4.52 -22.02 3.23
CA VAL A 95 5.45 -22.03 4.36
C VAL A 95 6.66 -21.18 3.97
N SER A 96 7.05 -20.28 4.86
CA SER A 96 8.24 -19.45 4.73
C SER A 96 9.10 -19.57 5.98
N THR A 97 10.40 -19.69 5.79
CA THR A 97 11.44 -19.49 6.80
C THR A 97 12.02 -18.09 6.64
N ASP A 98 13.02 -17.74 7.46
CA ASP A 98 13.77 -16.49 7.31
C ASP A 98 14.53 -16.41 5.96
N ASN A 99 14.76 -17.54 5.29
CA ASN A 99 15.65 -17.65 4.13
C ASN A 99 14.92 -17.95 2.81
N GLY A 100 13.61 -18.24 2.85
CA GLY A 100 12.83 -18.52 1.65
C GLY A 100 11.40 -18.98 1.95
N GLY A 101 10.60 -19.14 0.89
CA GLY A 101 9.23 -19.62 1.02
C GLY A 101 8.79 -20.48 -0.14
N TRP A 102 7.87 -21.40 0.14
CA TRP A 102 7.31 -22.35 -0.80
C TRP A 102 5.80 -22.41 -0.64
N PHE A 103 5.07 -22.56 -1.75
CA PHE A 103 3.65 -22.90 -1.65
C PHE A 103 3.48 -24.32 -1.14
N VAL A 104 2.36 -24.57 -0.47
CA VAL A 104 1.94 -25.90 -0.03
C VAL A 104 0.79 -26.35 -0.93
N ASN A 105 0.92 -27.54 -1.52
CA ASN A 105 -0.13 -28.14 -2.33
C ASN A 105 -1.26 -28.69 -1.44
N GLY A 106 -2.42 -28.98 -2.03
CA GLY A 106 -3.58 -29.50 -1.28
C GLY A 106 -3.34 -30.87 -0.60
N ASP A 107 -2.28 -31.58 -0.98
CA ASP A 107 -1.85 -32.85 -0.36
C ASP A 107 -0.77 -32.67 0.72
N GLY A 108 -0.36 -31.43 1.02
CA GLY A 108 0.65 -31.11 2.02
C GLY A 108 2.08 -31.08 1.50
N SER A 109 2.34 -31.46 0.24
CA SER A 109 3.68 -31.40 -0.35
C SER A 109 4.10 -29.95 -0.64
N LEU A 110 5.41 -29.67 -0.54
CA LEU A 110 5.94 -28.38 -0.98
C LEU A 110 5.98 -28.25 -2.50
N GLY A 111 5.36 -27.19 -3.00
CA GLY A 111 5.32 -26.81 -4.40
C GLY A 111 6.47 -25.87 -4.81
N GLU A 112 6.16 -24.99 -5.76
CA GLU A 112 7.10 -23.99 -6.27
C GLU A 112 7.46 -22.95 -5.20
N PRO A 113 8.67 -22.35 -5.28
CA PRO A 113 9.03 -21.21 -4.45
C PRO A 113 8.03 -20.06 -4.60
N VAL A 114 7.75 -19.36 -3.51
CA VAL A 114 6.94 -18.14 -3.51
C VAL A 114 7.75 -17.02 -4.18
N ALA A 115 7.21 -16.44 -5.24
CA ALA A 115 7.86 -15.40 -6.03
C ALA A 115 6.85 -14.31 -6.41
N HIS A 116 7.00 -13.15 -5.79
CA HIS A 116 6.13 -11.97 -5.99
C HIS A 116 6.96 -10.68 -6.07
N GLU A 117 8.06 -10.75 -6.83
CA GLU A 117 9.08 -9.70 -6.93
C GLU A 117 8.51 -8.35 -7.38
N TRP A 118 7.48 -8.34 -8.24
CA TRP A 118 6.90 -7.09 -8.72
C TRP A 118 6.00 -6.47 -7.65
N THR A 119 5.20 -7.31 -6.98
CA THR A 119 4.39 -6.90 -5.84
C THR A 119 5.26 -6.40 -4.71
N HIS A 120 6.36 -7.10 -4.40
CA HIS A 120 7.36 -6.66 -3.43
C HIS A 120 7.97 -5.31 -3.81
N PHE A 121 8.37 -5.12 -5.08
CA PHE A 121 8.79 -3.80 -5.60
C PHE A 121 7.72 -2.71 -5.37
N LEU A 122 6.45 -2.99 -5.68
CA LEU A 122 5.37 -2.02 -5.50
C LEU A 122 5.17 -1.64 -4.03
N LEU A 123 5.18 -2.64 -3.14
CA LEU A 123 5.07 -2.45 -1.69
C LEU A 123 6.29 -1.68 -1.16
N HIS A 124 7.50 -2.01 -1.58
CA HIS A 124 8.73 -1.33 -1.17
C HIS A 124 8.78 0.13 -1.69
N LEU A 125 8.18 0.43 -2.85
CA LEU A 125 7.98 1.80 -3.32
C LEU A 125 7.02 2.56 -2.39
N HIS A 126 5.93 1.93 -1.94
CA HIS A 126 4.95 2.57 -1.06
C HIS A 126 5.46 2.77 0.36
N LEU A 127 6.05 1.72 0.97
CA LEU A 127 6.49 1.71 2.36
C LEU A 127 7.79 2.48 2.58
N TYR A 128 8.70 2.42 1.60
CA TYR A 128 10.07 2.89 1.78
C TYR A 128 10.57 3.82 0.68
N LEU A 129 9.80 4.06 -0.39
CA LEU A 129 10.25 4.78 -1.59
C LEU A 129 11.53 4.20 -2.23
N HIS A 130 11.79 2.90 -2.04
CA HIS A 130 13.07 2.25 -2.38
C HIS A 130 14.31 2.83 -1.68
N LEU A 131 14.12 3.52 -0.56
CA LEU A 131 15.20 3.89 0.35
C LEU A 131 15.50 2.73 1.32
N PRO A 132 16.64 2.73 2.03
CA PRO A 132 16.90 1.76 3.08
C PRO A 132 15.74 1.68 4.07
N GLU A 133 15.25 0.48 4.37
CA GLU A 133 13.93 0.25 4.99
C GLU A 133 13.68 1.10 6.25
N SER A 134 14.60 1.10 7.21
CA SER A 134 14.46 1.88 8.45
C SER A 134 14.33 3.39 8.16
N PHE A 135 15.08 3.91 7.19
CA PHE A 135 15.02 5.32 6.81
C PHE A 135 13.79 5.63 5.97
N GLY A 136 13.49 4.77 4.99
CA GLY A 136 12.32 4.88 4.12
C GLY A 136 11.02 4.90 4.91
N MET A 137 10.89 4.04 5.92
CA MET A 137 9.71 3.95 6.77
C MET A 137 9.46 5.27 7.52
N ILE A 138 10.52 5.88 8.06
CA ILE A 138 10.46 7.19 8.73
C ILE A 138 10.03 8.27 7.73
N VAL A 139 10.63 8.30 6.54
CA VAL A 139 10.32 9.29 5.49
C VAL A 139 8.85 9.19 5.05
N VAL A 140 8.37 8.00 4.72
CA VAL A 140 6.98 7.78 4.29
C VAL A 140 5.98 8.09 5.41
N SER A 141 6.30 7.72 6.64
CA SER A 141 5.43 8.00 7.78
C SER A 141 5.37 9.49 8.11
N LEU A 142 6.49 10.22 7.93
CA LEU A 142 6.50 11.68 8.00
C LEU A 142 5.63 12.31 6.90
N LEU A 143 5.60 11.74 5.69
CA LEU A 143 4.65 12.17 4.65
C LEU A 143 3.20 11.98 5.12
N GLY A 144 2.87 10.86 5.78
CA GLY A 144 1.57 10.67 6.44
C GLY A 144 1.23 11.79 7.43
N ALA A 145 2.17 12.15 8.31
CA ALA A 145 2.00 13.24 9.27
C ALA A 145 1.85 14.62 8.59
N LEU A 146 2.62 14.87 7.53
CA LEU A 146 2.49 16.08 6.71
C LEU A 146 1.13 16.14 6.01
N LEU A 147 0.59 15.00 5.56
CA LEU A 147 -0.75 14.91 4.99
C LEU A 147 -1.83 15.25 6.02
N CYS A 148 -1.70 14.80 7.28
CA CYS A 148 -2.57 15.25 8.37
C CYS A 148 -2.52 16.78 8.52
N GLY A 149 -1.32 17.37 8.52
CA GLY A 149 -1.13 18.82 8.56
C GLY A 149 -1.75 19.55 7.37
N LEU A 150 -1.63 19.00 6.16
CA LEU A 150 -2.25 19.51 4.94
C LEU A 150 -3.78 19.49 5.03
N ILE A 151 -4.36 18.39 5.52
CA ILE A 151 -5.80 18.25 5.71
C ILE A 151 -6.32 19.27 6.72
N VAL A 152 -5.71 19.35 7.91
CA VAL A 152 -6.13 20.29 8.96
C VAL A 152 -6.01 21.74 8.47
N SER A 153 -4.86 22.11 7.91
CA SER A 153 -4.66 23.46 7.37
C SER A 153 -5.59 23.78 6.19
N GLY A 154 -5.91 22.80 5.34
CA GLY A 154 -6.85 22.94 4.23
C GLY A 154 -8.28 23.20 4.70
N VAL A 155 -8.75 22.45 5.70
CA VAL A 155 -10.08 22.65 6.32
C VAL A 155 -10.17 24.04 6.97
N LEU A 156 -9.14 24.45 7.72
CA LEU A 156 -9.10 25.76 8.37
C LEU A 156 -9.00 26.93 7.35
N ALA A 157 -8.36 26.71 6.20
CA ALA A 157 -8.24 27.71 5.14
C ALA A 157 -9.57 27.95 4.38
N HIS A 158 -10.53 27.03 4.47
CA HIS A 158 -11.79 27.08 3.73
C HIS A 158 -13.01 27.01 4.66
N PRO A 159 -13.36 28.07 5.42
CA PRO A 159 -14.46 28.03 6.39
C PRO A 159 -15.87 27.79 5.78
N ARG A 160 -16.01 27.82 4.45
CA ARG A 160 -17.26 27.50 3.72
C ARG A 160 -17.19 26.16 2.96
N LEU A 161 -16.19 25.33 3.27
CA LEU A 161 -15.83 24.09 2.58
C LEU A 161 -17.03 23.24 2.15
N PHE A 162 -17.91 22.91 3.10
CA PHE A 162 -19.06 22.03 2.85
C PHE A 162 -20.17 22.67 2.00
N ARG A 163 -20.32 24.00 2.06
CA ARG A 163 -21.35 24.71 1.28
C ARG A 163 -20.98 24.76 -0.21
N ASP A 164 -19.70 24.92 -0.49
CA ASP A 164 -19.20 25.12 -1.86
C ASP A 164 -18.87 23.79 -2.56
N ALA A 165 -18.72 22.69 -1.79
CA ALA A 165 -18.39 21.33 -2.25
C ALA A 165 -19.32 20.76 -3.34
N PHE A 166 -20.58 21.21 -3.41
CA PHE A 166 -21.57 20.67 -4.37
C PHE A 166 -21.69 21.47 -5.67
N SER A 167 -20.89 22.53 -5.88
CA SER A 167 -21.13 23.49 -6.98
C SER A 167 -20.20 23.39 -8.19
N LEU A 168 -20.13 22.26 -8.93
CA LEU A 168 -19.06 21.95 -9.94
C LEU A 168 -18.95 22.99 -11.06
N ARG A 169 -17.81 23.69 -11.13
CA ARG A 169 -17.54 24.73 -12.13
C ARG A 169 -16.38 24.31 -13.01
N LEU A 170 -16.67 23.42 -13.96
CA LEU A 170 -15.73 23.01 -15.02
C LEU A 170 -15.61 24.02 -16.19
N ARG A 171 -16.24 25.20 -16.07
CA ARG A 171 -16.19 26.27 -17.08
C ARG A 171 -15.38 27.44 -16.53
N GLY A 172 -14.21 27.71 -17.11
CA GLY A 172 -13.32 28.80 -16.68
C GLY A 172 -11.87 28.64 -17.15
N SER A 173 -10.94 29.39 -16.56
CA SER A 173 -9.50 29.22 -16.81
C SER A 173 -9.01 27.87 -16.27
N LYS A 174 -7.98 27.28 -16.90
CA LYS A 174 -7.36 26.01 -16.45
C LYS A 174 -6.98 26.03 -14.97
N ARG A 175 -6.54 27.19 -14.47
CA ARG A 175 -6.25 27.40 -13.04
C ARG A 175 -7.49 27.19 -12.17
N MET A 176 -8.63 27.77 -12.55
CA MET A 176 -9.86 27.64 -11.78
C MET A 176 -10.37 26.20 -11.78
N GLU A 177 -10.25 25.49 -12.91
CA GLU A 177 -10.58 24.06 -13.00
C GLU A 177 -9.72 23.22 -12.03
N GLN A 178 -8.40 23.43 -11.99
CA GLN A 178 -7.51 22.72 -11.05
C GLN A 178 -7.86 23.00 -9.59
N VAL A 179 -8.16 24.26 -9.24
CA VAL A 179 -8.62 24.64 -7.90
C VAL A 179 -9.94 23.95 -7.55
N ASP A 180 -10.87 23.91 -8.50
CA ASP A 180 -12.19 23.29 -8.30
C ASP A 180 -12.08 21.78 -8.06
N ILE A 181 -11.27 21.09 -8.86
CA ILE A 181 -10.97 19.65 -8.71
C ILE A 181 -10.30 19.38 -7.37
N HIS A 182 -9.21 20.11 -7.05
CA HIS A 182 -8.46 19.96 -5.81
C HIS A 182 -9.39 20.08 -4.60
N ASN A 183 -10.16 21.17 -4.53
CA ASN A 183 -11.02 21.43 -3.39
C ASN A 183 -12.11 20.36 -3.24
N ARG A 184 -12.77 19.94 -4.32
CA ARG A 184 -13.89 18.99 -4.21
C ARG A 184 -13.47 17.60 -3.82
N ILE A 185 -12.43 17.07 -4.47
CA ILE A 185 -11.96 15.72 -4.19
C ILE A 185 -11.42 15.65 -2.77
N SER A 186 -10.74 16.73 -2.31
CA SER A 186 -10.29 16.84 -0.92
C SER A 186 -11.45 16.81 0.08
N VAL A 187 -12.61 17.40 -0.27
CA VAL A 187 -13.79 17.41 0.62
C VAL A 187 -14.55 16.09 0.60
N TRP A 188 -14.82 15.55 -0.60
CA TRP A 188 -15.55 14.30 -0.74
C TRP A 188 -14.78 13.12 -0.15
N GLY A 189 -13.45 13.13 -0.27
CA GLY A 189 -12.57 12.10 0.30
C GLY A 189 -12.11 12.40 1.73
N LEU A 190 -12.49 13.53 2.34
CA LEU A 190 -11.89 14.02 3.60
C LEU A 190 -11.80 12.96 4.72
N PRO A 191 -12.87 12.22 5.08
CA PRO A 191 -12.78 11.24 6.15
C PRO A 191 -11.79 10.11 5.84
N PHE A 192 -11.79 9.65 4.59
CA PHE A 192 -10.89 8.61 4.11
C PHE A 192 -9.44 9.11 4.03
N HIS A 193 -9.20 10.31 3.49
CA HIS A 193 -7.86 10.88 3.38
C HIS A 193 -7.25 11.11 4.76
N LEU A 194 -8.04 11.56 5.74
CA LEU A 194 -7.57 11.71 7.12
C LEU A 194 -7.25 10.35 7.76
N MET A 195 -8.12 9.36 7.57
CA MET A 195 -7.90 8.00 8.06
C MET A 195 -6.61 7.38 7.50
N ILE A 196 -6.38 7.48 6.19
CA ILE A 196 -5.14 7.00 5.54
C ILE A 196 -3.92 7.79 6.01
N ALA A 197 -4.03 9.11 6.17
CA ALA A 197 -2.93 9.94 6.66
C ALA A 197 -2.51 9.56 8.09
N VAL A 198 -3.48 9.36 8.99
CA VAL A 198 -3.24 8.97 10.39
C VAL A 198 -2.64 7.57 10.46
N THR A 199 -3.23 6.60 9.77
CA THR A 199 -2.73 5.21 9.77
C THR A 199 -1.35 5.09 9.10
N GLY A 200 -1.11 5.81 8.00
CA GLY A 200 0.20 5.87 7.36
C GLY A 200 1.27 6.54 8.22
N ALA A 201 0.91 7.60 8.96
CA ALA A 201 1.81 8.22 9.92
C ALA A 201 2.15 7.27 11.09
N TYR A 202 1.18 6.47 11.51
CA TYR A 202 1.34 5.54 12.62
C TYR A 202 2.45 4.50 12.37
N PHE A 203 2.49 3.84 11.20
CA PHE A 203 3.38 2.67 10.99
C PHE A 203 4.87 2.93 11.28
N GLY A 204 5.46 4.02 10.80
CA GLY A 204 6.87 4.33 11.07
C GLY A 204 7.11 5.30 12.23
N LEU A 205 6.07 5.97 12.74
CA LEU A 205 6.20 6.79 13.95
C LEU A 205 5.86 6.01 15.22
N ALA A 206 5.35 4.78 15.13
CA ALA A 206 5.04 3.93 16.27
C ALA A 206 6.27 3.70 17.16
N SER A 207 7.42 3.37 16.58
CA SER A 207 8.67 3.17 17.35
C SER A 207 9.13 4.46 18.04
N LEU A 208 8.96 5.62 17.39
CA LEU A 208 9.24 6.90 18.02
C LEU A 208 8.24 7.23 19.13
N ALA A 209 6.97 6.90 18.94
CA ALA A 209 5.93 7.07 19.96
C ALA A 209 6.21 6.16 21.17
N ILE A 210 6.63 4.91 20.95
CA ILE A 210 7.07 4.00 22.01
C ILE A 210 8.22 4.63 22.80
N LEU A 211 9.24 5.16 22.11
CA LEU A 211 10.37 5.82 22.78
C LEU A 211 9.91 7.04 23.62
N VAL A 212 9.04 7.89 23.07
CA VAL A 212 8.52 9.07 23.78
C VAL A 212 7.67 8.67 24.98
N ILE A 213 6.78 7.68 24.82
CA ILE A 213 5.94 7.16 25.91
C ILE A 213 6.81 6.53 26.99
N ALA A 214 7.81 5.73 26.61
CA ALA A 214 8.74 5.10 27.53
C ALA A 214 9.47 6.15 28.39
N GLN A 215 10.01 7.19 27.75
CA GLN A 215 10.70 8.29 28.44
C GLN A 215 9.76 9.11 29.33
N ALA A 216 8.50 9.30 28.94
CA ALA A 216 7.55 10.12 29.68
C ALA A 216 6.86 9.39 30.84
N TYR A 217 6.66 8.07 30.73
CA TYR A 217 5.79 7.31 31.64
C TYR A 217 6.40 6.01 32.19
N PHE A 218 7.53 5.54 31.64
CA PHE A 218 8.11 4.23 31.99
C PHE A 218 9.63 4.31 32.24
N ASP A 219 10.15 5.46 32.67
CA ASP A 219 11.58 5.65 32.99
C ASP A 219 12.54 5.27 31.85
N GLY A 220 12.08 5.36 30.60
CA GLY A 220 12.83 4.97 29.41
C GLY A 220 12.75 3.49 29.04
N ASP A 221 11.99 2.67 29.77
CA ASP A 221 11.78 1.25 29.48
C ASP A 221 10.81 1.06 28.30
N THR A 222 11.37 0.81 27.12
CA THR A 222 10.60 0.56 25.90
C THR A 222 9.92 -0.80 25.89
N ASP A 223 10.50 -1.80 26.55
CA ASP A 223 10.01 -3.18 26.54
C ASP A 223 8.70 -3.28 27.33
N ARG A 224 8.59 -2.50 28.41
CA ARG A 224 7.33 -2.38 29.15
C ARG A 224 6.20 -1.75 28.32
N VAL A 225 6.49 -0.72 27.53
CA VAL A 225 5.51 -0.11 26.61
C VAL A 225 5.07 -1.12 25.55
N VAL A 226 6.02 -1.86 24.98
CA VAL A 226 5.74 -2.91 24.01
C VAL A 226 4.88 -4.01 24.64
N GLY A 227 5.22 -4.47 25.85
CA GLY A 227 4.44 -5.47 26.56
C GLY A 227 2.99 -5.05 26.85
N GLU A 228 2.76 -3.78 27.19
CA GLU A 228 1.39 -3.25 27.36
C GLU A 228 0.62 -3.16 26.03
N LEU A 229 1.29 -2.77 24.94
CA LEU A 229 0.65 -2.59 23.63
C LEU A 229 0.43 -3.90 22.86
N PHE A 230 1.41 -4.79 22.83
CA PHE A 230 1.44 -6.00 22.01
C PHE A 230 1.21 -7.29 22.81
N GLY A 231 1.22 -7.20 24.14
CA GLY A 231 1.16 -8.35 25.05
C GLY A 231 2.55 -8.97 25.24
N PRO A 232 2.94 -9.39 26.45
CA PRO A 232 4.22 -10.05 26.66
C PRO A 232 4.28 -11.37 25.91
N GLU A 233 5.48 -11.74 25.45
CA GLU A 233 5.72 -13.07 24.89
C GLU A 233 5.65 -14.14 26.00
N PRO A 234 5.21 -15.37 25.66
CA PRO A 234 5.26 -16.48 26.59
C PRO A 234 6.68 -16.78 27.06
N GLN A 235 6.93 -16.76 28.37
CA GLN A 235 8.20 -17.23 28.93
C GLN A 235 8.13 -18.74 29.11
N LEU A 236 8.71 -19.48 28.16
CA LEU A 236 8.73 -20.94 28.17
C LEU A 236 10.14 -21.48 28.39
N GLU A 237 10.23 -22.51 29.23
CA GLU A 237 11.36 -23.43 29.27
C GLU A 237 10.82 -24.85 29.19
N GLN A 238 11.02 -25.50 28.04
CA GLN A 238 10.48 -26.83 27.80
C GLN A 238 11.46 -27.73 27.04
N ARG A 239 11.25 -29.04 27.18
CA ARG A 239 11.92 -30.04 26.36
C ARG A 239 11.15 -30.22 25.05
N LEU A 240 11.84 -30.10 23.93
CA LEU A 240 11.26 -30.41 22.62
C LEU A 240 11.19 -31.94 22.44
N GLU A 241 9.99 -32.45 22.21
CA GLU A 241 9.70 -33.89 22.06
C GLU A 241 9.55 -34.33 20.59
N GLY A 242 9.71 -33.38 19.64
CA GLY A 242 9.54 -33.59 18.21
C GLY A 242 9.17 -32.30 17.48
N PRO A 243 8.63 -32.38 16.26
CA PRO A 243 8.02 -31.25 15.58
C PRO A 243 6.93 -30.60 16.44
N ALA A 244 6.85 -29.26 16.39
CA ALA A 244 5.78 -28.49 17.04
C ALA A 244 4.39 -28.95 16.55
N ALA A 245 3.45 -29.13 17.46
CA ALA A 245 2.12 -29.66 17.17
C ALA A 245 1.15 -28.60 16.59
N VAL A 246 1.50 -28.06 15.43
CA VAL A 246 0.77 -26.99 14.72
C VAL A 246 -0.68 -27.39 14.39
N ALA A 247 -0.92 -28.60 13.90
CA ALA A 247 -2.26 -29.10 13.59
C ALA A 247 -3.16 -29.09 14.83
N SER A 248 -2.61 -29.52 15.97
CA SER A 248 -3.32 -29.53 17.25
C SER A 248 -3.72 -28.12 17.66
N ALA A 249 -2.81 -27.15 17.53
CA ALA A 249 -3.09 -25.75 17.83
C ALA A 249 -4.22 -25.18 16.95
N VAL A 250 -4.15 -25.41 15.62
CA VAL A 250 -5.20 -24.97 14.67
C VAL A 250 -6.55 -25.64 14.97
N HIS A 251 -6.56 -26.94 15.29
CA HIS A 251 -7.78 -27.66 15.68
C HIS A 251 -8.39 -27.11 16.96
N GLN A 252 -7.55 -26.79 17.96
CA GLN A 252 -8.01 -26.19 19.21
C GLN A 252 -8.60 -24.81 18.98
N VAL A 253 -8.00 -23.94 18.16
CA VAL A 253 -8.61 -22.63 17.83
C VAL A 253 -9.99 -22.81 17.19
N ARG A 254 -10.10 -23.71 16.20
CA ARG A 254 -11.39 -24.01 15.54
C ARG A 254 -12.44 -24.55 16.51
N ALA A 255 -12.03 -25.29 17.54
CA ALA A 255 -12.94 -25.84 18.56
C ALA A 255 -13.33 -24.81 19.63
N MET A 256 -12.37 -23.99 20.08
CA MET A 256 -12.58 -22.97 21.13
C MET A 256 -13.36 -21.75 20.64
N ALA A 257 -13.14 -21.37 19.37
CA ALA A 257 -13.76 -20.21 18.74
C ALA A 257 -14.24 -20.56 17.31
N PRO A 258 -15.37 -21.27 17.16
CA PRO A 258 -15.88 -21.71 15.84
C PRO A 258 -16.20 -20.57 14.87
N GLU A 259 -16.37 -19.34 15.37
CA GLU A 259 -16.66 -18.14 14.60
C GLU A 259 -15.43 -17.49 13.96
N VAL A 260 -14.21 -17.81 14.43
CA VAL A 260 -12.98 -17.24 13.89
C VAL A 260 -12.40 -18.13 12.79
N THR A 261 -11.65 -17.53 11.87
CA THR A 261 -10.99 -18.25 10.78
C THR A 261 -9.48 -18.15 10.93
N PRO A 262 -8.76 -19.24 11.27
CA PRO A 262 -7.30 -19.27 11.22
C PRO A 262 -6.79 -18.90 9.82
N ILE A 263 -5.90 -17.92 9.73
CA ILE A 263 -5.34 -17.40 8.46
C ILE A 263 -3.82 -17.54 8.38
N TYR A 264 -3.14 -17.72 9.50
CA TYR A 264 -1.73 -18.09 9.53
C TYR A 264 -1.37 -18.82 10.82
N VAL A 265 -0.23 -19.50 10.80
CA VAL A 265 0.47 -20.00 11.99
C VAL A 265 1.91 -19.50 11.94
N THR A 266 2.44 -19.02 13.06
CA THR A 266 3.87 -18.77 13.20
C THR A 266 4.47 -19.73 14.22
N LEU A 267 5.62 -20.30 13.91
CA LEU A 267 6.51 -20.91 14.89
C LEU A 267 7.60 -19.92 15.22
N GLU A 268 7.70 -19.60 16.50
CA GLU A 268 8.64 -18.64 17.05
C GLU A 268 9.75 -19.38 17.78
N GLU A 269 10.96 -18.82 17.81
CA GLU A 269 12.11 -19.36 18.56
C GLU A 269 12.43 -20.83 18.21
N VAL A 270 12.35 -21.14 16.91
CA VAL A 270 12.42 -22.50 16.35
C VAL A 270 13.66 -23.26 16.83
N GLY A 271 13.46 -24.50 17.27
CA GLY A 271 14.53 -25.39 17.72
C GLY A 271 15.08 -25.07 19.12
N THR A 272 14.59 -24.04 19.81
CA THR A 272 15.02 -23.68 21.17
C THR A 272 14.03 -24.15 22.25
N PRO A 273 14.44 -24.24 23.53
CA PRO A 273 13.52 -24.48 24.64
C PRO A 273 12.43 -23.41 24.82
N ARG A 274 12.52 -22.27 24.12
CA ARG A 274 11.53 -21.18 24.15
C ARG A 274 10.50 -21.29 23.02
N GLN A 275 10.62 -22.27 22.13
CA GLN A 275 9.77 -22.40 20.94
C GLN A 275 8.27 -22.41 21.28
N PHE A 276 7.48 -21.58 20.59
CA PHE A 276 6.03 -21.54 20.75
C PHE A 276 5.30 -21.38 19.41
N ILE A 277 3.99 -21.61 19.43
CA ILE A 277 3.12 -21.56 18.25
C ILE A 277 2.16 -20.39 18.42
N GLU A 278 2.08 -19.53 17.42
CA GLU A 278 1.03 -18.52 17.31
C GLU A 278 0.06 -18.90 16.20
N VAL A 279 -1.23 -19.00 16.51
CA VAL A 279 -2.28 -19.16 15.51
C VAL A 279 -3.01 -17.83 15.37
N GLY A 280 -2.79 -17.16 14.24
CA GLY A 280 -3.50 -15.94 13.87
C GLY A 280 -4.85 -16.26 13.25
N ALA A 281 -5.93 -15.81 13.89
CA ALA A 281 -7.28 -16.02 13.42
C ALA A 281 -8.02 -14.71 13.15
N GLN A 282 -8.59 -14.60 11.96
CA GLN A 282 -9.44 -13.49 11.60
C GLN A 282 -10.78 -13.59 12.33
N MET A 283 -11.18 -12.48 12.96
CA MET A 283 -12.47 -12.37 13.62
C MET A 283 -13.50 -11.66 12.72
N PRO A 284 -14.75 -12.18 12.66
CA PRO A 284 -15.83 -11.49 11.97
C PRO A 284 -16.14 -10.15 12.66
N GLU A 285 -16.57 -9.16 11.86
CA GLU A 285 -17.03 -7.84 12.35
C GLU A 285 -16.03 -7.03 13.19
N ARG A 286 -14.74 -7.36 13.12
CA ARG A 286 -13.66 -6.60 13.74
C ARG A 286 -12.72 -6.01 12.70
N LEU A 287 -12.11 -4.87 13.01
CA LEU A 287 -11.10 -4.22 12.17
C LEU A 287 -9.67 -4.67 12.49
N ILE A 288 -9.47 -5.42 13.57
CA ILE A 288 -8.16 -6.00 13.89
C ILE A 288 -7.73 -6.96 12.77
N TYR A 289 -6.42 -7.00 12.50
CA TYR A 289 -5.84 -7.92 11.51
C TYR A 289 -6.21 -9.39 11.82
N SER A 290 -5.87 -9.83 13.02
CA SER A 290 -6.18 -11.14 13.60
C SER A 290 -6.20 -11.02 15.13
N GLU A 291 -6.87 -11.96 15.78
CA GLU A 291 -6.56 -12.32 17.16
C GLU A 291 -5.48 -13.40 17.13
N VAL A 292 -4.58 -13.39 18.12
CA VAL A 292 -3.48 -14.35 18.22
C VAL A 292 -3.71 -15.28 19.40
N TYR A 293 -3.71 -16.57 19.12
CA TYR A 293 -3.82 -17.65 20.11
C TYR A 293 -2.45 -18.31 20.24
N ARG A 294 -1.92 -18.38 21.45
CA ARG A 294 -0.57 -18.89 21.70
C ARG A 294 -0.61 -20.27 22.33
N PHE A 295 0.29 -21.13 21.89
CA PHE A 295 0.41 -22.51 22.34
C PHE A 295 1.88 -22.84 22.57
N ASP A 296 2.13 -23.79 23.47
CA ASP A 296 3.46 -24.35 23.62
C ASP A 296 3.81 -25.30 22.45
N SER A 297 5.04 -25.82 22.40
CA SER A 297 5.47 -26.69 21.29
C SER A 297 4.71 -28.02 21.22
N ALA A 298 4.10 -28.47 22.32
CA ALA A 298 3.25 -29.65 22.33
C ALA A 298 1.80 -29.33 21.91
N GLY A 299 1.52 -28.09 21.54
CA GLY A 299 0.22 -27.60 21.12
C GLY A 299 -0.74 -27.39 22.28
N ARG A 300 -0.28 -27.27 23.52
CA ARG A 300 -1.18 -26.92 24.65
C ARG A 300 -1.42 -25.42 24.65
N PHE A 301 -2.68 -25.02 24.76
CA PHE A 301 -3.08 -23.61 24.80
C PHE A 301 -2.48 -22.89 26.01
N ILE A 302 -1.88 -21.72 25.77
CA ILE A 302 -1.31 -20.84 26.79
C ILE A 302 -2.30 -19.70 27.07
N ASP A 303 -2.49 -18.81 26.10
CA ASP A 303 -3.33 -17.62 26.22
C ASP A 303 -3.74 -17.03 24.85
N ARG A 304 -4.46 -15.90 24.90
CA ARG A 304 -4.71 -15.02 23.76
C ARG A 304 -3.98 -13.71 23.96
N ALA A 305 -3.42 -13.14 22.89
CA ALA A 305 -2.80 -11.83 22.95
C ALA A 305 -3.81 -10.72 23.33
N GLY A 306 -5.09 -10.92 23.00
CA GLY A 306 -6.19 -10.06 23.41
C GLY A 306 -6.29 -8.80 22.55
N TYR A 307 -6.04 -8.93 21.25
CA TYR A 307 -6.18 -7.84 20.29
C TYR A 307 -7.65 -7.48 20.04
N SER A 308 -8.58 -8.39 20.31
CA SER A 308 -10.01 -8.24 20.07
C SER A 308 -10.82 -7.67 21.24
N ASP A 309 -10.39 -7.94 22.47
CA ASP A 309 -11.13 -7.66 23.70
C ASP A 309 -10.24 -7.06 24.81
N GLY A 310 -8.99 -6.74 24.49
CA GLY A 310 -8.06 -6.04 25.38
C GLY A 310 -8.37 -4.55 25.58
N GLU A 311 -7.38 -3.81 26.06
CA GLU A 311 -7.51 -2.37 26.24
C GLU A 311 -7.83 -1.65 24.92
N ALA A 312 -8.59 -0.55 25.01
CA ALA A 312 -9.04 0.19 23.83
C ALA A 312 -7.89 0.71 22.95
N GLY A 313 -6.77 1.09 23.57
CA GLY A 313 -5.56 1.53 22.84
C GLY A 313 -4.98 0.40 21.99
N ARG A 314 -4.87 -0.81 22.55
CA ARG A 314 -4.45 -2.02 21.85
C ARG A 314 -5.40 -2.33 20.68
N GLN A 315 -6.71 -2.36 20.93
CA GLN A 315 -7.69 -2.59 19.86
C GLN A 315 -7.58 -1.56 18.72
N ALA A 316 -7.35 -0.28 19.05
CA ALA A 316 -7.20 0.79 18.05
C ALA A 316 -5.93 0.60 17.21
N VAL A 317 -4.81 0.27 17.85
CA VAL A 317 -3.53 -0.03 17.19
C VAL A 317 -3.69 -1.19 16.21
N PHE A 318 -4.23 -2.33 16.64
CA PHE A 318 -4.38 -3.49 15.75
C PHE A 318 -5.47 -3.32 14.69
N SER A 319 -6.42 -2.41 14.90
CA SER A 319 -7.41 -2.04 13.88
C SER A 319 -6.82 -1.17 12.76
N SER A 320 -5.72 -0.46 13.02
CA SER A 320 -5.09 0.43 12.03
C SER A 320 -4.63 -0.33 10.78
N TYR A 321 -4.21 -1.60 10.94
CA TYR A 321 -3.77 -2.48 9.87
C TYR A 321 -4.84 -2.62 8.79
N ARG A 322 -5.96 -3.32 9.07
CA ARG A 322 -6.98 -3.55 8.03
C ARG A 322 -7.60 -2.26 7.53
N LEU A 323 -7.63 -1.22 8.36
CA LEU A 323 -8.12 0.10 7.95
C LEU A 323 -7.19 0.76 6.93
N HIS A 324 -5.88 0.63 7.05
CA HIS A 324 -4.94 1.16 6.05
C HIS A 324 -4.97 0.35 4.76
N PHE A 325 -4.95 -0.99 4.86
CA PHE A 325 -4.90 -1.88 3.69
C PHE A 325 -6.26 -2.01 2.95
N GLY A 326 -7.37 -1.66 3.61
CA GLY A 326 -8.72 -1.75 3.02
C GLY A 326 -9.28 -3.17 2.95
N HIS A 327 -8.76 -4.09 3.77
CA HIS A 327 -9.10 -5.53 3.73
C HIS A 327 -10.10 -5.93 4.82
N PHE A 328 -11.23 -5.23 4.92
CA PHE A 328 -12.29 -5.54 5.89
C PHE A 328 -13.72 -5.65 5.35
N GLY A 329 -13.97 -5.25 4.10
CA GLY A 329 -15.30 -5.36 3.49
C GLY A 329 -15.28 -5.90 2.06
N GLY A 330 -14.26 -6.71 1.72
CA GLY A 330 -14.11 -7.35 0.43
C GLY A 330 -14.02 -6.39 -0.75
N ARG A 331 -14.49 -6.84 -1.92
CA ARG A 331 -14.40 -6.11 -3.20
C ARG A 331 -14.96 -4.69 -3.15
N PRO A 332 -16.16 -4.42 -2.58
CA PRO A 332 -16.69 -3.06 -2.52
C PRO A 332 -15.75 -2.08 -1.80
N VAL A 333 -15.12 -2.50 -0.70
CA VAL A 333 -14.16 -1.67 0.02
C VAL A 333 -12.89 -1.46 -0.80
N GLN A 334 -12.32 -2.50 -1.40
CA GLN A 334 -11.16 -2.36 -2.28
C GLN A 334 -11.41 -1.38 -3.44
N PHE A 335 -12.59 -1.42 -4.08
CA PHE A 335 -12.96 -0.46 -5.13
C PHE A 335 -13.15 0.96 -4.58
N ALA A 336 -13.71 1.13 -3.39
CA ALA A 336 -13.81 2.44 -2.75
C ALA A 336 -12.40 3.02 -2.46
N TYR A 337 -11.48 2.18 -1.98
CA TYR A 337 -10.08 2.55 -1.75
C TYR A 337 -9.37 2.92 -3.06
N LEU A 338 -9.62 2.18 -4.15
CA LEU A 338 -9.11 2.52 -5.48
C LEU A 338 -9.57 3.94 -5.90
N VAL A 339 -10.87 4.22 -5.81
CA VAL A 339 -11.43 5.52 -6.24
C VAL A 339 -10.94 6.67 -5.36
N LEU A 340 -10.98 6.51 -4.04
CA LEU A 340 -10.60 7.55 -3.09
C LEU A 340 -9.08 7.77 -3.05
N GLY A 341 -8.29 6.70 -3.23
CA GLY A 341 -6.85 6.72 -3.37
C GLY A 341 -6.39 7.41 -4.66
N LEU A 342 -6.97 7.06 -5.81
CA LEU A 342 -6.76 7.81 -7.07
C LEU A 342 -7.17 9.28 -6.92
N GLY A 343 -8.25 9.54 -6.18
CA GLY A 343 -8.67 10.89 -5.80
C GLY A 343 -7.57 11.64 -5.05
N LEU A 344 -6.93 11.01 -4.07
CA LEU A 344 -5.82 11.59 -3.32
C LEU A 344 -4.59 11.86 -4.22
N SER A 345 -4.26 10.94 -5.13
CA SER A 345 -3.22 11.17 -6.15
C SER A 345 -3.54 12.39 -7.02
N VAL A 346 -4.80 12.57 -7.43
CA VAL A 346 -5.25 13.76 -8.18
C VAL A 346 -5.15 15.02 -7.34
N VAL A 347 -5.49 14.98 -6.05
CA VAL A 347 -5.33 16.12 -5.12
C VAL A 347 -3.87 16.53 -5.00
N ALA A 348 -2.95 15.58 -4.84
CA ALA A 348 -1.51 15.83 -4.81
C ALA A 348 -1.04 16.49 -6.12
N VAL A 349 -1.49 15.97 -7.26
CA VAL A 349 -1.12 16.52 -8.57
C VAL A 349 -1.64 17.93 -8.80
N THR A 350 -2.93 18.13 -8.52
CA THR A 350 -3.60 19.42 -8.71
C THR A 350 -3.05 20.48 -7.77
N GLY A 351 -2.62 20.14 -6.55
CA GLY A 351 -1.96 21.07 -5.63
C GLY A 351 -0.72 21.71 -6.23
N ILE A 352 0.17 20.90 -6.82
CA ILE A 352 1.36 21.38 -7.52
C ILE A 352 0.99 22.16 -8.80
N ASN A 353 -0.01 21.68 -9.57
CA ASN A 353 -0.47 22.38 -10.77
C ASN A 353 -1.01 23.80 -10.46
N ILE A 354 -1.70 23.97 -9.33
CA ILE A 354 -2.18 25.28 -8.87
C ILE A 354 -1.00 26.20 -8.55
N TRP A 355 0.06 25.67 -7.92
CA TRP A 355 1.28 26.43 -7.68
C TRP A 355 1.93 26.87 -9.01
N PHE A 356 2.10 25.95 -9.97
CA PHE A 356 2.61 26.27 -11.30
C PHE A 356 1.77 27.35 -12.00
N ALA A 357 0.44 27.24 -11.94
CA ALA A 357 -0.47 28.21 -12.54
C ALA A 357 -0.47 29.60 -11.86
N ARG A 358 0.08 29.71 -10.65
CA ARG A 358 0.30 31.00 -9.96
C ARG A 358 1.63 31.64 -10.32
N ARG A 359 2.60 30.85 -10.80
CA ARG A 359 3.90 31.39 -11.26
C ARG A 359 3.70 32.18 -12.56
N LYS A 360 4.38 33.32 -12.66
CA LYS A 360 4.34 34.18 -13.86
C LYS A 360 5.30 33.71 -14.95
N SER A 361 6.17 32.74 -14.66
CA SER A 361 7.18 32.20 -15.57
C SER A 361 7.02 30.69 -15.73
N ARG A 362 7.36 30.21 -16.92
CA ARG A 362 7.55 28.78 -17.22
C ARG A 362 9.03 28.46 -17.20
N ASP A 363 9.37 27.32 -16.61
CA ASP A 363 10.73 26.79 -16.53
C ASP A 363 10.73 25.25 -16.69
N ALA A 364 11.92 24.65 -16.55
CA ALA A 364 12.12 23.21 -16.67
C ALA A 364 11.27 22.38 -15.69
N LEU A 365 10.89 22.93 -14.52
CA LEU A 365 10.11 22.20 -13.53
C LEU A 365 8.71 21.86 -14.04
N ASN A 366 8.11 22.71 -14.88
CA ASN A 366 6.80 22.42 -15.48
C ASN A 366 6.87 21.16 -16.37
N SER A 367 7.90 21.09 -17.22
CA SER A 367 8.09 20.00 -18.15
C SER A 367 8.47 18.71 -17.42
N LEU A 368 9.39 18.79 -16.45
CA LEU A 368 9.76 17.65 -15.60
C LEU A 368 8.57 17.11 -14.82
N TRP A 369 7.74 17.99 -14.26
CA TRP A 369 6.53 17.59 -13.55
C TRP A 369 5.53 16.84 -14.42
N THR A 370 5.32 17.30 -15.66
CA THR A 370 4.48 16.59 -16.63
C THR A 370 5.02 15.19 -16.92
N GLY A 371 6.34 15.08 -17.08
CA GLY A 371 7.03 13.79 -17.28
C GLY A 371 6.95 12.89 -16.05
N PHE A 372 7.01 13.46 -14.85
CA PHE A 372 6.87 12.71 -13.60
C PHE A 372 5.46 12.15 -13.46
N VAL A 373 4.42 13.00 -13.54
CA VAL A 373 3.02 12.59 -13.35
C VAL A 373 2.60 11.51 -14.35
N TRP A 374 2.81 11.74 -15.64
CA TRP A 374 2.36 10.79 -16.68
C TRP A 374 3.37 9.69 -16.97
N GLY A 375 4.63 9.88 -16.59
CA GLY A 375 5.69 8.87 -16.69
C GLY A 375 5.61 7.84 -15.58
N THR A 376 5.15 8.16 -14.36
CA THR A 376 5.05 7.17 -13.28
C THR A 376 4.18 5.95 -13.65
N PRO A 377 2.94 6.10 -14.18
CA PRO A 377 2.14 4.94 -14.58
C PRO A 377 2.77 4.13 -15.72
N LEU A 378 3.44 4.80 -16.66
CA LEU A 378 4.21 4.14 -17.72
C LEU A 378 5.40 3.37 -17.13
N ALA A 379 6.13 3.95 -16.19
CA ALA A 379 7.27 3.31 -15.54
C ALA A 379 6.85 2.09 -14.70
N LEU A 380 5.69 2.14 -14.04
CA LEU A 380 5.10 0.99 -13.34
C LEU A 380 4.73 -0.14 -14.30
N ALA A 381 4.08 0.19 -15.43
CA ALA A 381 3.75 -0.80 -16.46
C ALA A 381 5.02 -1.38 -17.12
N ALA A 382 6.04 -0.55 -17.37
CA ALA A 382 7.31 -0.97 -17.95
C ALA A 382 8.10 -1.88 -16.99
N SER A 383 8.10 -1.59 -15.68
CA SER A 383 8.75 -2.47 -14.69
C SER A 383 8.05 -3.82 -14.58
N ALA A 384 6.71 -3.84 -14.67
CA ALA A 384 5.93 -5.08 -14.72
C ALA A 384 6.22 -5.90 -16.00
N VAL A 385 6.28 -5.25 -17.16
CA VAL A 385 6.67 -5.90 -18.43
C VAL A 385 8.07 -6.52 -18.30
N ALA A 386 9.02 -5.74 -17.80
CA ALA A 386 10.40 -6.17 -17.68
C ALA A 386 10.55 -7.36 -16.73
N LEU A 387 9.89 -7.32 -15.57
CA LEU A 387 9.99 -8.41 -14.60
C LEU A 387 9.18 -9.64 -15.01
N VAL A 388 7.89 -9.46 -15.29
CA VAL A 388 6.97 -10.59 -15.52
C VAL A 388 7.22 -11.27 -16.86
N LEU A 389 7.61 -10.53 -17.91
CA LEU A 389 7.84 -11.11 -19.24
C LEU A 389 9.31 -11.43 -19.51
N LEU A 390 10.25 -10.66 -18.93
CA LEU A 390 11.67 -10.75 -19.28
C LEU A 390 12.58 -11.11 -18.10
N ALA A 391 12.05 -11.29 -16.88
CA ALA A 391 12.81 -11.56 -15.66
C ALA A 391 13.89 -10.48 -15.34
N VAL A 392 13.63 -9.23 -15.74
CA VAL A 392 14.51 -8.09 -15.45
C VAL A 392 14.02 -7.38 -14.18
N PRO A 393 14.90 -7.04 -13.21
CA PRO A 393 14.50 -6.42 -11.95
C PRO A 393 13.67 -5.14 -12.12
N ALA A 394 12.55 -5.05 -11.39
CA ALA A 394 11.56 -3.98 -11.56
C ALA A 394 12.07 -2.60 -11.10
N ALA A 395 12.81 -2.54 -9.99
CA ALA A 395 13.28 -1.28 -9.39
C ALA A 395 14.14 -0.40 -10.32
N PRO A 396 15.24 -0.90 -10.92
CA PRO A 396 16.04 -0.10 -11.83
C PRO A 396 15.26 0.30 -13.08
N VAL A 397 14.41 -0.59 -13.62
CA VAL A 397 13.57 -0.29 -14.79
C VAL A 397 12.63 0.86 -14.50
N PHE A 398 11.93 0.83 -13.36
CA PHE A 398 11.02 1.89 -12.94
C PHE A 398 11.74 3.25 -12.87
N TRP A 399 12.85 3.34 -12.14
CA TRP A 399 13.54 4.62 -11.94
C TRP A 399 14.18 5.14 -13.23
N LEU A 400 14.79 4.27 -14.05
CA LEU A 400 15.35 4.66 -15.34
C LEU A 400 14.27 5.13 -16.32
N PHE A 401 13.13 4.44 -16.40
CA PHE A 401 12.00 4.88 -17.21
C PHE A 401 11.41 6.19 -16.72
N LEU A 402 11.30 6.40 -15.41
CA LEU A 402 10.79 7.65 -14.86
C LEU A 402 11.72 8.83 -15.21
N VAL A 403 13.03 8.65 -15.07
CA VAL A 403 14.03 9.65 -15.50
C VAL A 403 13.96 9.90 -17.01
N ALA A 404 13.79 8.85 -17.82
CA ALA A 404 13.64 8.97 -19.27
C ALA A 404 12.36 9.74 -19.64
N CYS A 405 11.24 9.51 -18.95
CA CYS A 405 9.98 10.22 -19.16
C CYS A 405 10.09 11.71 -18.79
N CYS A 406 10.75 12.02 -17.67
CA CYS A 406 11.06 13.38 -17.24
C CYS A 406 11.95 14.10 -18.26
N SER A 407 13.03 13.44 -18.70
CA SER A 407 13.96 13.95 -19.72
C SER A 407 13.28 14.17 -21.06
N PHE A 408 12.45 13.23 -21.51
CA PHE A 408 11.67 13.32 -22.74
C PHE A 408 10.69 14.50 -22.70
N SER A 409 9.97 14.66 -21.59
CA SER A 409 9.06 15.79 -21.39
C SER A 409 9.82 17.13 -21.40
N ARG A 410 11.00 17.18 -20.78
CA ARG A 410 11.88 18.36 -20.81
C ARG A 410 12.40 18.67 -22.20
N TYR A 411 12.77 17.65 -22.97
CA TYR A 411 13.27 17.78 -24.34
C TYR A 411 12.19 18.31 -25.29
N LEU A 412 10.95 17.80 -25.19
CA LEU A 412 9.84 18.30 -25.98
C LEU A 412 9.45 19.74 -25.61
N ASP A 413 9.59 20.09 -24.33
CA ASP A 413 9.22 21.37 -23.72
C ASP A 413 7.79 21.85 -24.06
N ASP A 414 6.90 20.90 -24.35
CA ASP A 414 5.48 21.10 -24.61
C ASP A 414 4.68 20.06 -23.82
N ASP A 415 4.18 20.47 -22.66
CA ASP A 415 3.47 19.60 -21.71
C ASP A 415 2.30 18.86 -22.36
N ARG A 416 1.65 19.47 -23.36
CA ARG A 416 0.52 18.85 -24.06
C ARG A 416 0.96 17.69 -24.91
N ARG A 417 2.03 17.87 -25.68
CA ARG A 417 2.62 16.83 -26.53
C ARG A 417 3.24 15.74 -25.68
N ALA A 418 4.00 16.12 -24.64
CA ALA A 418 4.62 15.20 -23.70
C ALA A 418 3.55 14.33 -23.00
N ARG A 419 2.53 14.95 -22.39
CA ARG A 419 1.40 14.21 -21.78
C ARG A 419 0.76 13.25 -22.76
N ARG A 420 0.42 13.69 -23.97
CA ARG A 420 -0.24 12.83 -24.98
C ARG A 420 0.64 11.63 -25.36
N ALA A 421 1.93 11.87 -25.59
CA ALA A 421 2.88 10.80 -25.94
C ALA A 421 3.04 9.80 -24.79
N LEU A 422 3.19 10.27 -23.55
CA LEU A 422 3.30 9.42 -22.36
C LEU A 422 2.02 8.61 -22.11
N LEU A 423 0.84 9.19 -22.37
CA LEU A 423 -0.43 8.46 -22.29
C LEU A 423 -0.53 7.33 -23.33
N TRP A 424 -0.15 7.60 -24.58
CA TRP A 424 -0.12 6.56 -25.60
C TRP A 424 0.90 5.47 -25.30
N ALA A 425 2.10 5.85 -24.85
CA ALA A 425 3.13 4.90 -24.45
C ALA A 425 2.67 4.06 -23.24
N GLY A 426 2.05 4.68 -22.24
CA GLY A 426 1.47 4.00 -21.08
C GLY A 426 0.39 3.00 -21.47
N ALA A 427 -0.55 3.39 -22.35
CA ALA A 427 -1.56 2.50 -22.89
C ALA A 427 -0.94 1.31 -23.64
N GLY A 428 0.06 1.58 -24.48
CA GLY A 428 0.80 0.54 -25.19
C GLY A 428 1.51 -0.44 -24.26
N ALA A 429 2.18 0.05 -23.20
CA ALA A 429 2.86 -0.78 -22.21
C ALA A 429 1.88 -1.67 -21.43
N MET A 430 0.71 -1.15 -21.04
CA MET A 430 -0.32 -1.92 -20.35
C MET A 430 -0.94 -3.00 -21.25
N LEU A 431 -1.17 -2.70 -22.53
CA LEU A 431 -1.65 -3.70 -23.51
C LEU A 431 -0.60 -4.76 -23.80
N LEU A 432 0.67 -4.35 -23.94
CA LEU A 432 1.80 -5.27 -24.09
C LEU A 432 1.90 -6.20 -22.88
N LEU A 433 1.75 -5.67 -21.67
CA LEU A 433 1.77 -6.46 -20.45
C LEU A 433 0.65 -7.50 -20.41
N ALA A 434 -0.60 -7.08 -20.64
CA ALA A 434 -1.74 -7.99 -20.63
C ALA A 434 -1.66 -9.06 -21.72
N ALA A 435 -1.26 -8.68 -22.94
CA ALA A 435 -1.08 -9.62 -24.05
C ALA A 435 0.10 -10.57 -23.80
N GLY A 436 1.23 -10.05 -23.32
CA GLY A 436 2.40 -10.85 -22.99
C GLY A 436 2.15 -11.81 -21.84
N HIS A 437 1.38 -11.39 -20.83
CA HIS A 437 0.94 -12.26 -19.73
C HIS A 437 0.07 -13.40 -20.24
N ALA A 438 -0.92 -13.10 -21.08
CA ALA A 438 -1.76 -14.10 -21.73
C ALA A 438 -0.97 -15.08 -22.60
N LEU A 439 0.03 -14.61 -23.34
CA LEU A 439 0.92 -15.47 -24.13
C LEU A 439 1.81 -16.35 -23.25
N LYS A 440 2.34 -15.82 -22.14
CA LYS A 440 3.25 -16.53 -21.23
C LYS A 440 2.52 -17.62 -20.44
N PHE A 441 1.33 -17.33 -19.91
CA PHE A 441 0.61 -18.22 -18.99
C PHE A 441 -0.58 -18.94 -19.62
N GLY A 442 -0.85 -18.72 -20.92
CA GLY A 442 -1.89 -19.42 -21.67
C GLY A 442 -3.28 -19.26 -21.06
N GLY A 443 -4.02 -20.37 -20.95
CA GLY A 443 -5.40 -20.36 -20.44
C GLY A 443 -5.54 -19.83 -19.01
N VAL A 444 -4.51 -20.00 -18.17
CA VAL A 444 -4.56 -19.61 -16.75
C VAL A 444 -4.62 -18.09 -16.59
N ALA A 445 -4.06 -17.33 -17.54
CA ALA A 445 -4.14 -15.86 -17.58
C ALA A 445 -5.58 -15.31 -17.68
N PHE A 446 -6.54 -16.16 -18.05
CA PHE A 446 -7.95 -15.81 -18.21
C PHE A 446 -8.83 -16.36 -17.08
N SER A 447 -8.23 -16.69 -15.93
CA SER A 447 -8.93 -17.20 -14.75
C SER A 447 -8.49 -16.49 -13.46
N GLY A 448 -9.26 -16.67 -12.38
CA GLY A 448 -8.90 -16.20 -11.04
C GLY A 448 -8.53 -14.71 -10.97
N ALA A 449 -7.53 -14.38 -10.14
CA ALA A 449 -7.00 -13.03 -10.05
C ALA A 449 -6.34 -12.55 -11.35
N ALA A 450 -5.72 -13.46 -12.11
CA ALA A 450 -5.00 -13.10 -13.32
C ALA A 450 -5.91 -12.43 -14.37
N LEU A 451 -7.13 -12.96 -14.53
CA LEU A 451 -8.14 -12.34 -15.39
C LEU A 451 -8.45 -10.91 -14.96
N TRP A 452 -8.70 -10.70 -13.67
CA TRP A 452 -9.09 -9.38 -13.16
C TRP A 452 -7.98 -8.34 -13.30
N VAL A 453 -6.73 -8.71 -13.04
CA VAL A 453 -5.58 -7.83 -13.25
C VAL A 453 -5.41 -7.51 -14.73
N ASN A 454 -5.49 -8.50 -15.63
CA ASN A 454 -5.39 -8.28 -17.08
C ASN A 454 -6.53 -7.40 -17.63
N VAL A 455 -7.77 -7.61 -17.17
CA VAL A 455 -8.90 -6.73 -17.50
C VAL A 455 -8.67 -5.31 -16.98
N GLY A 456 -8.19 -5.16 -15.75
CA GLY A 456 -7.81 -3.87 -15.17
C GLY A 456 -6.76 -3.13 -16.01
N LEU A 457 -5.73 -3.83 -16.48
CA LEU A 457 -4.71 -3.29 -17.37
C LEU A 457 -5.31 -2.78 -18.69
N VAL A 458 -6.21 -3.56 -19.32
CA VAL A 458 -6.89 -3.17 -20.57
C VAL A 458 -7.80 -1.95 -20.36
N LEU A 459 -8.54 -1.90 -19.25
CA LEU A 459 -9.40 -0.75 -18.92
C LEU A 459 -8.57 0.52 -18.65
N CYS A 460 -7.44 0.39 -17.94
CA CYS A 460 -6.50 1.50 -17.73
C CYS A 460 -5.88 1.97 -19.06
N ALA A 461 -5.49 1.05 -19.93
CA ALA A 461 -4.99 1.39 -21.26
C ALA A 461 -6.04 2.15 -22.10
N ALA A 462 -7.29 1.71 -22.06
CA ALA A 462 -8.40 2.40 -22.72
C ALA A 462 -8.61 3.81 -22.14
N ALA A 463 -8.58 3.97 -20.82
CA ALA A 463 -8.68 5.27 -20.17
C ALA A 463 -7.53 6.21 -20.58
N PHE A 464 -6.31 5.69 -20.69
CA PHE A 464 -5.13 6.44 -21.14
C PHE A 464 -5.26 6.88 -22.59
N ALA A 465 -5.68 5.96 -23.48
CA ALA A 465 -5.94 6.25 -24.88
C ALA A 465 -7.03 7.33 -25.05
N LEU A 466 -8.15 7.20 -24.34
CA LEU A 466 -9.21 8.22 -24.31
C LEU A 466 -8.68 9.57 -23.80
N GLY A 467 -7.83 9.57 -22.79
CA GLY A 467 -7.16 10.76 -22.27
C GLY A 467 -6.22 11.43 -23.28
N ALA A 468 -5.57 10.64 -24.13
CA ALA A 468 -4.65 11.08 -25.19
C ALA A 468 -5.39 11.66 -26.41
N LEU A 469 -6.55 11.08 -26.72
CA LEU A 469 -7.45 11.49 -27.82
C LEU A 469 -8.13 12.84 -27.56
N ARG A 470 -8.21 13.30 -26.30
CA ARG A 470 -8.76 14.63 -26.00
C ARG A 470 -8.03 15.72 -26.81
N PRO A 471 -8.77 16.63 -27.47
CA PRO A 471 -8.16 17.67 -28.30
C PRO A 471 -7.22 18.53 -27.46
N LEU A 472 -6.06 18.87 -28.03
CA LEU A 472 -5.18 19.84 -27.40
C LEU A 472 -5.89 21.19 -27.48
N PRO A 473 -6.18 21.86 -26.34
CA PRO A 473 -6.64 23.24 -26.41
C PRO A 473 -5.60 24.07 -27.17
N ALA A 474 -6.01 25.14 -27.85
CA ALA A 474 -5.10 26.03 -28.57
C ALA A 474 -3.96 26.53 -27.65
N ARG A 475 -2.77 26.80 -28.21
CA ARG A 475 -1.70 27.48 -27.45
C ARG A 475 -2.29 28.82 -26.99
N ASP A 476 -2.35 29.05 -25.68
CA ASP A 476 -2.67 30.37 -25.15
C ASP A 476 -1.55 31.31 -25.61
N ALA A 477 -1.80 32.07 -26.67
CA ALA A 477 -0.85 33.01 -27.29
C ALA A 477 -0.44 34.18 -26.37
N ALA A 478 -0.88 34.17 -25.11
CA ALA A 478 -0.78 35.28 -24.17
C ALA A 478 0.48 35.25 -23.28
N VAL A 479 1.33 34.22 -23.35
CA VAL A 479 2.54 34.10 -22.50
C VAL A 479 3.83 34.48 -23.26
N GLU A 480 3.77 34.67 -24.57
CA GLU A 480 4.95 34.94 -25.41
C GLU A 480 5.25 36.46 -25.58
N ALA A 481 4.42 37.34 -25.01
CA ALA A 481 4.59 38.79 -25.07
C ALA A 481 5.07 39.38 -23.73
N ALA A 482 6.28 39.03 -23.31
CA ALA A 482 7.04 39.87 -22.39
C ALA A 482 8.19 40.49 -23.18
N PRO A 483 8.19 41.81 -23.47
CA PRO A 483 9.31 42.44 -24.14
C PRO A 483 10.53 42.45 -23.22
N GLU A 484 11.72 42.21 -23.79
CA GLU A 484 13.00 42.42 -23.11
C GLU A 484 13.06 43.87 -22.59
N PRO A 485 13.50 44.10 -21.34
CA PRO A 485 13.79 45.45 -20.87
C PRO A 485 15.04 45.97 -21.60
N ALA A 486 14.86 47.09 -22.31
CA ALA A 486 15.95 47.91 -22.87
C ALA A 486 16.77 48.60 -21.78
#